data_AF-A0AA97DGY8-F1
#
_entry.id   AF-A0AA97DGY8-F1
#
_cell.length_a   1.000
_cell.length_b   1.000
_cell.length_c   1.000
_cell.angle_alpha   90.00
_cell.angle_beta   90.00
_cell.angle_gamma   90.00
#
_symmetry.space_group_name_H-M   'P 1'
#
loop_
_entity.id
_entity.type
_entity.pdbx_description
1 polymer ?
#
loop_
_entity_poly.entity_id
_entity_poly.type
_entity_poly.pdbx_seq_one_letter_code
_entity_poly.pdbx_strand_id
1 'polypeptide(L)'
;MSSITDKPITKLNQDLLKVEKYSLALSNFIIRSDTPITVGLQGEWGTGKTSLMSLLLEDFNEKNIACSWVNTWEYSLFRNANETTPGVLRGMLEKLKESCKSREIWTLKDDTEERFKTAARFLGGLANQIVAKQTGMDVKGAAAVGGSNQKASAEVAEIKALIAGLITDLIEDPKNKIEKVVFFVDDLDRIPP
;
A
#
# COMPACT_ATOMS: atom_id res chain seq x y z
N MET A 1 14.67 37.66 1.03
CA MET A 1 14.60 36.52 0.10
C MET A 1 13.70 35.47 0.72
N SER A 2 12.54 35.18 0.13
CA SER A 2 11.73 34.04 0.57
C SER A 2 12.39 32.77 0.06
N SER A 3 12.85 31.91 0.96
CA SER A 3 13.25 30.55 0.61
C SER A 3 12.01 29.83 0.06
N ILE A 4 12.04 29.39 -1.20
CA ILE A 4 11.00 28.51 -1.74
C ILE A 4 11.27 27.13 -1.18
N THR A 5 10.29 26.59 -0.45
CA THR A 5 10.42 25.24 0.11
C THR A 5 10.10 24.23 -0.98
N ASP A 6 11.02 23.31 -1.24
CA ASP A 6 10.80 22.18 -2.14
C ASP A 6 9.76 21.24 -1.52
N LYS A 7 8.52 21.32 -2.01
CA LYS A 7 7.40 20.48 -1.60
C LYS A 7 6.59 20.10 -2.83
N PRO A 8 6.15 18.83 -2.94
CA PRO A 8 5.24 18.44 -4.00
C PRO A 8 3.91 19.18 -3.84
N ILE A 9 3.26 19.44 -4.98
CA ILE A 9 1.91 19.98 -4.98
C ILE A 9 0.93 18.89 -4.57
N THR A 10 -0.18 19.27 -3.95
CA THR A 10 -1.24 18.36 -3.51
C THR A 10 -2.55 18.57 -4.26
N LYS A 11 -2.68 19.69 -4.97
CA LYS A 11 -3.89 20.06 -5.72
C LYS A 11 -3.55 20.64 -7.07
N LEU A 12 -4.44 20.46 -8.04
CA LEU A 12 -4.31 20.96 -9.40
C LEU A 12 -4.15 22.49 -9.46
N ASN A 13 -4.78 23.24 -8.56
CA ASN A 13 -4.65 24.71 -8.53
C ASN A 13 -3.24 25.21 -8.16
N GLN A 14 -2.34 24.32 -7.75
CA GLN A 14 -0.93 24.60 -7.48
C GLN A 14 -0.02 24.25 -8.69
N ASP A 15 -0.58 23.70 -9.79
CA ASP A 15 0.19 23.23 -10.94
C ASP A 15 0.73 24.37 -11.83
N LEU A 16 1.83 24.97 -11.38
CA LEU A 16 2.54 26.01 -12.14
C LEU A 16 3.30 25.46 -13.36
N LEU A 17 3.63 24.16 -13.35
CA LEU A 17 4.44 23.51 -14.40
C LEU A 17 3.58 22.83 -15.48
N LYS A 18 2.25 22.89 -15.35
CA LYS A 18 1.28 22.31 -16.29
C LYS A 18 1.51 20.82 -16.50
N VAL A 19 1.80 20.10 -15.41
CA VAL A 19 1.94 18.64 -15.41
C VAL A 19 0.60 17.91 -15.49
N GLU A 20 -0.52 18.60 -15.30
CA GLU A 20 -1.89 18.09 -15.42
C GLU A 20 -2.11 17.25 -16.68
N LYS A 21 -1.65 17.73 -17.84
CA LYS A 21 -1.82 17.01 -19.12
C LYS A 21 -1.23 15.60 -19.08
N TYR A 22 -0.11 15.40 -18.38
CA TYR A 22 0.51 14.10 -18.21
C TYR A 22 -0.23 13.26 -17.16
N SER A 23 -0.69 13.90 -16.07
CA SER A 23 -1.52 13.27 -15.05
C SER A 23 -2.80 12.69 -15.65
N LEU A 24 -3.54 13.49 -16.43
CA LEU A 24 -4.79 13.06 -17.07
C LEU A 24 -4.57 11.95 -18.09
N ALA A 25 -3.51 12.03 -18.89
CA ALA A 25 -3.18 10.96 -19.84
C ALA A 25 -2.89 9.64 -19.12
N LEU A 26 -2.08 9.69 -18.06
CA LEU A 26 -1.74 8.51 -17.26
C LEU A 26 -2.93 7.97 -16.46
N SER A 27 -3.75 8.85 -15.88
CA SER A 27 -5.01 8.47 -15.23
C SER A 27 -5.93 7.72 -16.18
N ASN A 28 -6.16 8.26 -17.38
CA ASN A 28 -7.00 7.61 -18.39
C ASN A 28 -6.46 6.24 -18.81
N PHE A 29 -5.13 6.11 -18.93
CA PHE A 29 -4.49 4.83 -19.18
C PHE A 29 -4.74 3.84 -18.04
N ILE A 30 -4.50 4.23 -16.78
CA ILE A 30 -4.70 3.38 -15.60
C ILE A 30 -6.15 2.94 -15.46
N ILE A 31 -7.11 3.84 -15.69
CA ILE A 31 -8.55 3.55 -15.63
C ILE A 31 -8.93 2.45 -16.63
N ARG A 32 -8.45 2.55 -17.88
CA ARG A 32 -8.82 1.66 -18.98
C ARG A 32 -8.03 0.35 -19.03
N SER A 33 -6.91 0.26 -18.32
CA SER A 33 -6.05 -0.92 -18.34
C SER A 33 -6.65 -2.05 -17.51
N ASP A 34 -6.46 -3.28 -17.98
CA ASP A 34 -6.71 -4.49 -17.20
C ASP A 34 -5.79 -4.54 -15.97
N THR A 35 -6.21 -5.23 -14.91
CA THR A 35 -5.46 -5.35 -13.65
C THR A 35 -5.12 -6.81 -13.36
N PRO A 36 -4.00 -7.12 -12.67
CA PRO A 36 -3.06 -6.20 -12.04
C PRO A 36 -2.03 -5.61 -13.03
N ILE A 37 -1.70 -4.34 -12.85
CA ILE A 37 -0.60 -3.65 -13.56
C ILE A 37 0.28 -2.89 -12.57
N THR A 38 1.53 -2.66 -12.96
CA THR A 38 2.48 -1.84 -12.20
C THR A 38 3.04 -0.77 -13.12
N VAL A 39 2.98 0.49 -12.67
CA VAL A 39 3.52 1.64 -13.40
C VAL A 39 4.69 2.21 -12.61
N GLY A 40 5.87 2.22 -13.21
CA GLY A 40 7.04 2.89 -12.65
C GLY A 40 7.11 4.34 -13.12
N LEU A 41 7.25 5.29 -12.19
CA LEU A 41 7.53 6.68 -12.49
C LEU A 41 9.03 6.96 -12.32
N GLN A 42 9.72 7.20 -13.43
CA GLN A 42 11.16 7.46 -13.43
C GLN A 42 11.46 8.91 -13.84
N GLY A 43 12.46 9.51 -13.19
CA GLY A 43 12.93 10.86 -13.48
C GLY A 43 13.89 11.34 -12.41
N GLU A 44 14.66 12.38 -12.71
CA GLU A 44 15.64 12.97 -11.78
C GLU A 44 14.98 13.54 -10.51
N TRP A 45 15.81 13.89 -9.52
CA TRP A 45 15.33 14.59 -8.33
C TRP A 45 14.72 15.95 -8.73
N GLY A 46 13.60 16.32 -8.11
CA GLY A 46 12.95 17.62 -8.36
C GLY A 46 12.16 17.72 -9.67
N THR A 47 12.03 16.65 -10.46
CA THR A 47 11.23 16.66 -11.70
C THR A 47 9.72 16.60 -11.49
N GLY A 48 9.25 16.52 -10.24
CA GLY A 48 7.82 16.52 -9.91
C GLY A 48 7.13 15.15 -9.94
N LYS A 49 7.85 14.04 -9.74
CA LYS A 49 7.25 12.69 -9.65
C LYS A 49 6.14 12.60 -8.60
N THR A 50 6.42 13.01 -7.36
CA THR A 50 5.45 13.03 -6.27
C THR A 50 4.31 14.03 -6.52
N SER A 51 4.60 15.15 -7.19
CA SER A 51 3.57 16.10 -7.65
C SER A 51 2.62 15.46 -8.66
N LEU A 52 3.15 14.73 -9.65
CA LEU A 52 2.35 13.98 -10.62
C LEU A 52 1.47 12.92 -9.95
N MET A 53 2.05 12.14 -9.02
CA MET A 53 1.29 11.15 -8.23
C MET A 53 0.18 11.81 -7.40
N SER A 54 0.42 12.99 -6.86
CA SER A 54 -0.58 13.73 -6.08
C SER A 54 -1.76 14.20 -6.94
N LEU A 55 -1.50 14.65 -8.18
CA LEU A 55 -2.56 14.99 -9.13
C LEU A 55 -3.35 13.75 -9.59
N LEU A 56 -2.70 12.59 -9.74
CA LEU A 56 -3.40 11.33 -10.01
C LEU A 56 -4.30 10.94 -8.82
N LEU A 57 -3.82 11.10 -7.59
CA LEU A 57 -4.60 10.82 -6.39
C LEU A 57 -5.83 11.72 -6.29
N GLU A 58 -5.69 13.02 -6.57
CA GLU A 58 -6.80 13.97 -6.63
C GLU A 58 -7.86 13.52 -7.64
N ASP A 59 -7.45 13.24 -8.88
CA ASP A 59 -8.33 12.79 -9.96
C ASP A 59 -9.01 11.42 -9.67
N PHE A 60 -8.31 10.47 -9.05
CA PHE A 60 -8.89 9.19 -8.67
C PHE A 60 -9.87 9.30 -7.50
N ASN A 61 -9.67 10.27 -6.59
CA ASN A 61 -10.59 10.48 -5.47
C ASN A 61 -11.98 10.98 -5.90
N GLU A 62 -12.07 11.59 -7.08
CA GLU A 62 -13.33 12.00 -7.72
C GLU A 62 -13.99 10.88 -8.53
N LYS A 63 -13.37 9.69 -8.58
CA LYS A 63 -13.82 8.54 -9.37
C LYS A 63 -14.10 7.31 -8.49
N ASN A 64 -14.62 6.26 -9.13
CA ASN A 64 -14.87 4.93 -8.56
C ASN A 64 -13.57 4.14 -8.30
N ILE A 65 -12.53 4.80 -7.79
CA ILE A 65 -11.20 4.23 -7.52
C ILE A 65 -10.86 4.43 -6.06
N ALA A 66 -10.53 3.36 -5.36
CA ALA A 66 -10.00 3.42 -4.00
C ALA A 66 -8.48 3.56 -4.06
N CYS A 67 -7.94 4.45 -3.24
CA CYS A 67 -6.52 4.79 -3.27
C CYS A 67 -5.86 4.46 -1.93
N SER A 68 -4.60 4.04 -1.99
CA SER A 68 -3.74 3.88 -0.83
C SER A 68 -2.39 4.50 -1.14
N TRP A 69 -1.87 5.32 -0.22
CA TRP A 69 -0.57 5.97 -0.39
C TRP A 69 0.38 5.55 0.72
N VAL A 70 1.55 5.08 0.32
CA VAL A 70 2.64 4.70 1.24
C VAL A 70 3.93 5.35 0.79
N ASN A 71 4.59 6.06 1.70
CA ASN A 71 5.99 6.47 1.53
C ASN A 71 6.87 5.36 2.10
N THR A 72 7.59 4.62 1.25
CA THR A 72 8.35 3.45 1.72
C THR A 72 9.56 3.81 2.56
N TRP A 73 10.15 4.99 2.35
CA TRP A 73 11.28 5.45 3.15
C TRP A 73 10.91 5.62 4.61
N GLU A 74 9.75 6.20 4.92
CA GLU A 74 9.25 6.36 6.29
C GLU A 74 9.14 5.01 7.03
N TYR A 75 8.76 3.95 6.31
CA TYR A 75 8.64 2.60 6.89
C TYR A 75 9.99 1.91 7.05
N SER A 76 11.04 2.37 6.37
CA SER A 76 12.39 1.82 6.47
C SER A 76 13.22 2.43 7.61
N LEU A 77 12.93 3.68 8.01
CA LEU A 77 13.71 4.46 8.97
C LEU A 77 13.98 3.80 10.33
N PHE A 78 13.03 2.99 10.82
CA PHE A 78 13.10 2.37 12.15
C PHE A 78 12.94 0.85 12.12
N ARG A 79 13.16 0.22 10.96
CA ARG A 79 12.93 -1.22 10.77
C ARG A 79 14.14 -1.90 10.17
N ASN A 80 14.34 -3.16 10.54
CA ASN A 80 15.30 -4.00 9.86
C ASN A 80 14.82 -4.30 8.42
N ALA A 81 15.73 -4.59 7.49
CA ALA A 81 15.38 -4.88 6.09
C ALA A 81 14.29 -5.98 5.96
N ASN A 82 14.36 -6.99 6.83
CA ASN A 82 13.41 -8.11 6.88
C ASN A 82 12.01 -7.70 7.40
N GLU A 83 11.87 -6.54 8.03
CA GLU A 83 10.64 -6.00 8.62
C GLU A 83 10.05 -4.85 7.78
N THR A 84 10.85 -4.28 6.87
CA THR A 84 10.44 -3.17 5.99
C THR A 84 9.35 -3.61 5.02
N THR A 85 9.53 -4.72 4.29
CA THR A 85 8.54 -5.21 3.32
C THR A 85 7.20 -5.55 3.97
N PRO A 86 7.14 -6.35 5.06
CA PRO A 86 5.91 -6.52 5.83
C PRO A 86 5.32 -5.17 6.28
N GLY A 87 6.17 -4.27 6.78
CA GLY A 87 5.74 -2.94 7.22
C GLY A 87 5.05 -2.11 6.15
N VAL A 88 5.62 -2.08 4.95
CA VAL A 88 5.06 -1.38 3.80
C VAL A 88 3.71 -1.99 3.40
N LEU A 89 3.61 -3.32 3.33
CA LEU A 89 2.35 -3.99 3.01
C LEU A 89 1.26 -3.71 4.06
N ARG A 90 1.64 -3.63 5.35
CA ARG A 90 0.73 -3.20 6.42
C ARG A 90 0.26 -1.77 6.19
N GLY A 91 1.19 -0.87 5.89
CA GLY A 91 0.91 0.53 5.58
C GLY A 91 -0.07 0.66 4.41
N MET A 92 0.11 -0.13 3.35
CA MET A 92 -0.78 -0.14 2.19
C MET A 92 -2.21 -0.47 2.60
N LEU A 93 -2.39 -1.44 3.48
CA LEU A 93 -3.71 -1.86 3.94
C LEU A 93 -4.34 -0.82 4.88
N GLU A 94 -3.58 -0.29 5.84
CA GLU A 94 -4.03 0.77 6.77
C GLU A 94 -4.44 2.02 6.01
N LYS A 95 -3.63 2.47 5.07
CA LYS A 95 -3.91 3.67 4.27
C LYS A 95 -5.07 3.47 3.32
N LEU A 96 -5.27 2.26 2.79
CA LEU A 96 -6.47 1.93 2.01
C LEU A 96 -7.73 2.07 2.87
N LYS A 97 -7.75 1.45 4.06
CA LYS A 97 -8.89 1.52 4.97
C LYS A 97 -9.18 2.94 5.43
N GLU A 98 -8.15 3.71 5.80
CA GLU A 98 -8.27 5.11 6.19
C GLU A 98 -8.85 5.97 5.05
N SER A 99 -8.32 5.83 3.83
CA SER A 99 -8.80 6.56 2.64
C SER A 99 -10.23 6.20 2.28
N CYS A 100 -10.59 4.91 2.32
CA CYS A 100 -11.94 4.48 2.04
C CYS A 100 -12.94 4.96 3.11
N LYS A 101 -12.55 4.96 4.39
CA LYS A 101 -13.40 5.48 5.47
C LYS A 101 -13.61 6.99 5.35
N SER A 102 -12.57 7.76 5.06
CA SER A 102 -12.68 9.22 4.92
C SER A 102 -13.54 9.65 3.73
N ARG A 103 -13.68 8.78 2.73
CA ARG A 103 -14.51 8.97 1.54
C ARG A 103 -15.89 8.29 1.62
N GLU A 104 -16.24 7.71 2.77
CA GLU A 104 -17.51 6.98 2.97
C GLU A 104 -17.74 5.80 2.00
N ILE A 105 -16.66 5.23 1.45
CA ILE A 105 -16.66 4.08 0.53
C ILE A 105 -16.19 2.78 1.19
N TRP A 106 -15.91 2.81 2.51
CA TRP A 106 -15.62 1.60 3.27
C TRP A 106 -16.92 0.92 3.72
N THR A 107 -17.38 -0.04 2.92
CA THR A 107 -18.67 -0.73 3.14
C THR A 107 -18.52 -2.10 3.82
N LEU A 108 -17.28 -2.56 4.00
CA LEU A 108 -16.96 -3.87 4.56
C LEU A 108 -17.31 -3.97 6.05
N LYS A 109 -17.84 -5.14 6.45
CA LYS A 109 -18.34 -5.44 7.81
C LYS A 109 -17.22 -5.57 8.85
N ASP A 110 -17.60 -5.65 10.13
CA ASP A 110 -16.66 -5.80 11.25
C ASP A 110 -15.78 -7.07 11.19
N ASP A 111 -16.21 -8.14 10.51
CA ASP A 111 -15.38 -9.35 10.31
C ASP A 111 -14.11 -9.05 9.49
N THR A 112 -14.21 -8.08 8.58
CA THR A 112 -13.10 -7.55 7.79
C THR A 112 -12.13 -6.80 8.69
N GLU A 113 -12.62 -6.16 9.75
CA GLU A 113 -11.76 -5.55 10.76
C GLU A 113 -11.01 -6.61 11.58
N GLU A 114 -11.59 -7.80 11.81
CA GLU A 114 -10.85 -8.94 12.37
C GLU A 114 -9.81 -9.50 11.40
N ARG A 115 -10.13 -9.63 10.10
CA ARG A 115 -9.14 -10.01 9.06
C ARG A 115 -8.00 -9.02 9.00
N PHE A 116 -8.32 -7.73 9.08
CA PHE A 116 -7.37 -6.63 9.12
C PHE A 116 -6.47 -6.69 10.36
N LYS A 117 -7.05 -6.86 11.55
CA LYS A 117 -6.32 -7.02 12.81
C LYS A 117 -5.45 -8.28 12.79
N THR A 118 -5.94 -9.36 12.20
CA THR A 118 -5.21 -10.61 12.02
C THR A 118 -4.02 -10.40 11.10
N ALA A 119 -4.21 -9.79 9.93
CA ALA A 119 -3.13 -9.38 9.02
C ALA A 119 -2.10 -8.51 9.74
N ALA A 120 -2.54 -7.48 10.47
CA ALA A 120 -1.67 -6.58 11.23
C ALA A 120 -0.85 -7.31 12.33
N ARG A 121 -1.42 -8.36 12.95
CA ARG A 121 -0.72 -9.20 13.94
C ARG A 121 0.30 -10.14 13.29
N PHE A 122 -0.04 -10.75 12.15
CA PHE A 122 0.90 -11.55 11.35
C PHE A 122 2.10 -10.69 10.91
N LEU A 123 1.83 -9.44 10.52
CA LEU A 123 2.81 -8.45 10.07
C LEU A 123 3.72 -7.84 11.16
N GLY A 124 3.34 -7.97 12.43
CA GLY A 124 4.04 -7.37 13.57
C GLY A 124 5.01 -8.30 14.31
N GLY A 125 5.26 -9.51 13.79
CA GLY A 125 6.18 -10.49 14.40
C GLY A 125 5.61 -11.28 15.59
N LEU A 126 4.31 -11.14 15.92
CA LEU A 126 3.67 -11.82 17.06
C LEU A 126 3.03 -13.18 16.71
N ALA A 127 2.98 -13.57 15.44
CA ALA A 127 2.40 -14.85 15.02
C ALA A 127 3.12 -16.09 15.58
N ASN A 128 4.40 -15.95 15.95
CA ASN A 128 5.21 -17.03 16.54
C ASN A 128 4.66 -17.59 17.86
N GLN A 129 3.77 -16.88 18.57
CA GLN A 129 3.18 -17.39 19.82
C GLN A 129 1.86 -18.16 19.63
N ILE A 130 1.19 -18.04 18.48
CA ILE A 130 -0.17 -18.60 18.30
C ILE A 130 -0.13 -19.93 17.54
N VAL A 131 0.70 -20.05 16.49
CA VAL A 131 0.88 -21.33 15.76
C VAL A 131 1.56 -22.39 16.64
N ALA A 132 2.44 -21.95 17.57
CA ALA A 132 3.10 -22.82 18.54
C ALA A 132 2.15 -23.39 19.61
N LYS A 133 1.02 -22.73 19.89
CA LYS A 133 0.08 -23.18 20.94
C LYS A 133 -0.98 -24.18 20.45
N GLN A 134 -1.30 -24.20 19.16
CA GLN A 134 -2.33 -25.09 18.61
C GLN A 134 -1.80 -26.45 18.13
N THR A 135 -0.48 -26.60 17.92
CA THR A 135 0.08 -27.81 17.29
C THR A 135 0.81 -28.75 18.23
N GLY A 136 1.03 -28.39 19.51
CA GLY A 136 1.60 -29.31 20.52
C GLY A 136 2.98 -29.88 20.19
N MET A 137 3.65 -29.35 19.16
CA MET A 137 4.96 -29.79 18.72
C MET A 137 6.05 -28.86 19.27
N ASP A 138 6.99 -29.48 19.98
CA ASP A 138 8.13 -28.86 20.64
C ASP A 138 8.99 -28.07 19.63
N VAL A 139 8.97 -26.74 19.76
CA VAL A 139 9.62 -25.78 18.85
C VAL A 139 11.15 -25.79 18.99
N LYS A 140 11.72 -26.55 19.94
CA LYS A 140 13.17 -26.61 20.13
C LYS A 140 13.92 -27.37 19.02
N GLY A 141 13.26 -28.22 18.24
CA GLY A 141 13.91 -29.08 17.23
C GLY A 141 13.99 -28.50 15.81
N ALA A 142 13.07 -27.61 15.43
CA ALA A 142 12.97 -27.09 14.05
C ALA A 142 13.63 -25.72 13.85
N ALA A 143 14.06 -25.06 14.93
CA ALA A 143 14.69 -23.75 14.88
C ALA A 143 16.16 -23.75 14.41
N ALA A 144 16.79 -24.92 14.26
CA ALA A 144 18.24 -25.02 14.08
C ALA A 144 18.73 -25.20 12.63
N VAL A 145 17.88 -25.50 11.64
CA VAL A 145 18.39 -25.83 10.28
C VAL A 145 17.54 -25.29 9.10
N GLY A 146 16.44 -24.57 9.34
CA GLY A 146 15.55 -24.02 8.26
C GLY A 146 15.43 -22.50 8.29
N GLY A 147 16.09 -21.83 7.34
CA GLY A 147 16.47 -20.41 7.36
C GLY A 147 15.37 -19.35 7.49
N SER A 148 15.75 -18.23 8.12
CA SER A 148 14.99 -16.98 8.26
C SER A 148 14.31 -16.50 6.96
N ASN A 149 14.93 -16.73 5.80
CA ASN A 149 14.37 -16.34 4.49
C ASN A 149 13.08 -17.09 4.11
N GLN A 150 12.91 -18.36 4.49
CA GLN A 150 11.69 -19.10 4.17
C GLN A 150 10.48 -18.58 4.96
N LYS A 151 10.72 -18.11 6.20
CA LYS A 151 9.67 -17.54 7.06
C LYS A 151 9.17 -16.19 6.54
N ALA A 152 10.09 -15.27 6.22
CA ALA A 152 9.72 -13.96 5.67
C ALA A 152 8.95 -14.08 4.33
N SER A 153 9.33 -15.04 3.49
CA SER A 153 8.63 -15.31 2.22
C SER A 153 7.20 -15.82 2.43
N ALA A 154 7.00 -16.76 3.36
CA ALA A 154 5.68 -17.27 3.71
C ALA A 154 4.77 -16.17 4.27
N GLU A 155 5.29 -15.33 5.17
CA GLU A 155 4.57 -14.17 5.69
C GLU A 155 4.14 -13.23 4.55
N VAL A 156 5.06 -12.85 3.64
CA VAL A 156 4.75 -12.00 2.47
C VAL A 156 3.65 -12.59 1.60
N ALA A 157 3.64 -13.91 1.38
CA ALA A 157 2.61 -14.58 0.59
C ALA A 157 1.23 -14.51 1.26
N GLU A 158 1.16 -14.77 2.57
CA GLU A 158 -0.09 -14.65 3.35
C GLU A 158 -0.64 -13.22 3.30
N ILE A 159 0.23 -12.22 3.42
CA ILE A 159 -0.18 -10.80 3.38
C ILE A 159 -0.72 -10.42 2.01
N LYS A 160 -0.06 -10.85 0.93
CA LYS A 160 -0.54 -10.62 -0.43
C LYS A 160 -1.92 -11.24 -0.65
N ALA A 161 -2.13 -12.47 -0.15
CA ALA A 161 -3.43 -13.13 -0.24
C ALA A 161 -4.52 -12.37 0.53
N LEU A 162 -4.20 -11.84 1.72
CA LEU A 162 -5.11 -11.02 2.52
C LEU A 162 -5.47 -9.70 1.81
N ILE A 163 -4.48 -9.01 1.26
CA ILE A 163 -4.71 -7.78 0.48
C ILE A 163 -5.60 -8.08 -0.74
N ALA A 164 -5.32 -9.16 -1.48
CA ALA A 164 -6.11 -9.55 -2.63
C ALA A 164 -7.57 -9.84 -2.25
N GLY A 165 -7.80 -10.62 -1.19
CA GLY A 165 -9.15 -10.91 -0.69
C GLY A 165 -9.91 -9.64 -0.28
N LEU A 166 -9.25 -8.70 0.38
CA LEU A 166 -9.87 -7.43 0.79
C LEU A 166 -10.20 -6.52 -0.40
N ILE A 167 -9.37 -6.53 -1.44
CA ILE A 167 -9.67 -5.82 -2.69
C ILE A 167 -10.90 -6.44 -3.36
N THR A 168 -10.96 -7.78 -3.44
CA THR A 168 -12.12 -8.50 -3.98
C THR A 168 -13.39 -8.18 -3.19
N ASP A 169 -13.35 -8.30 -1.87
CA ASP A 169 -14.49 -8.00 -0.99
C ASP A 169 -14.97 -6.55 -1.21
N LEU A 170 -14.05 -5.59 -1.38
CA LEU A 170 -14.38 -4.17 -1.58
C LEU A 170 -15.05 -3.91 -2.93
N ILE A 171 -14.56 -4.53 -4.00
CA ILE A 171 -15.06 -4.36 -5.38
C ILE A 171 -16.37 -5.11 -5.60
N GLU A 172 -16.52 -6.29 -5.01
CA GLU A 172 -17.71 -7.14 -5.19
C GLU A 172 -18.88 -6.75 -4.26
N ASP A 173 -18.65 -5.87 -3.27
CA ASP A 173 -19.74 -5.40 -2.41
C ASP A 173 -20.76 -4.58 -3.21
N PRO A 174 -22.01 -5.03 -3.35
CA PRO A 174 -23.04 -4.32 -4.14
C PRO A 174 -23.40 -2.94 -3.58
N LYS A 175 -23.00 -2.62 -2.34
CA LYS A 175 -23.17 -1.29 -1.75
C LYS A 175 -22.05 -0.33 -2.13
N ASN A 176 -20.98 -0.85 -2.73
CA ASN A 176 -19.81 -0.09 -3.09
C ASN A 176 -19.76 0.18 -4.59
N LYS A 177 -19.35 1.39 -4.96
CA LYS A 177 -19.21 1.78 -6.37
C LYS A 177 -17.78 1.64 -6.87
N ILE A 178 -16.85 1.21 -6.02
CA ILE A 178 -15.44 1.09 -6.36
C ILE A 178 -15.24 -0.05 -7.36
N GLU A 179 -14.58 0.26 -8.46
CA GLU A 179 -14.29 -0.66 -9.55
C GLU A 179 -12.80 -1.04 -9.61
N LYS A 180 -11.93 -0.24 -8.95
CA LYS A 180 -10.48 -0.42 -9.00
C LYS A 180 -9.81 0.08 -7.73
N VAL A 181 -8.69 -0.54 -7.36
CA VAL A 181 -7.82 -0.09 -6.27
C VAL A 181 -6.46 0.30 -6.84
N VAL A 182 -5.95 1.47 -6.44
CA VAL A 182 -4.62 1.97 -6.82
C VAL A 182 -3.75 2.17 -5.58
N PHE A 183 -2.59 1.52 -5.58
CA PHE A 183 -1.56 1.71 -4.56
C PHE A 183 -0.48 2.65 -5.10
N PHE A 184 -0.33 3.79 -4.46
CA PHE A 184 0.77 4.74 -4.64
C PHE A 184 1.91 4.35 -3.71
N VAL A 185 3.08 4.07 -4.30
CA VAL A 185 4.29 3.67 -3.59
C VAL A 185 5.37 4.71 -3.90
N ASP A 186 5.61 5.60 -2.95
CA ASP A 186 6.56 6.72 -3.10
C ASP A 186 7.88 6.44 -2.37
N ASP A 187 8.97 7.04 -2.84
CA ASP A 187 10.34 6.89 -2.32
C ASP A 187 10.83 5.42 -2.23
N LEU A 188 10.41 4.57 -3.18
CA LEU A 188 10.85 3.17 -3.26
C LEU A 188 12.35 3.03 -3.56
N ASP A 189 12.94 4.01 -4.23
CA ASP A 189 14.38 4.07 -4.50
C ASP A 189 15.23 4.37 -3.25
N ARG A 190 14.59 4.66 -2.10
CA ARG A 190 15.27 4.98 -0.85
C ARG A 190 15.30 3.84 0.16
N ILE A 191 14.84 2.64 -0.20
CA ILE A 191 14.95 1.45 0.67
C ILE A 191 16.10 0.55 0.20
N PRO A 192 16.79 -0.16 1.12
CA PRO A 192 17.79 -1.16 0.73
C PRO A 192 17.17 -2.28 -0.10
N PRO A 193 17.87 -2.81 -1.12
CA PRO A 193 17.40 -3.93 -1.93
C PRO A 193 17.31 -5.25 -1.14
#